data_AF-A0A0R2HWB1-F1
#
_entry.id   AF-A0A0R2HWB1-F1
#
_cell.length_a   1.000
_cell.length_b   1.000
_cell.length_c   1.000
_cell.angle_alpha   90.00
_cell.angle_beta   90.00
_cell.angle_gamma   90.00
#
_symmetry.space_group_name_H-M   'P 1'
#
loop_
_entity.id
_entity.type
_entity.pdbx_description
1 polymer ?
#
loop_
_entity_poly.entity_id
_entity_poly.type
_entity_poly.pdbx_seq_one_letter_code
_entity_poly.pdbx_strand_id
1 'polypeptide(L)'
;MENISFEQAVKKISCEDIRNMVNSRKNSSSFFYKIITSFILSVLVTLPSLNYFLIFPCFSFLCLSMILIKYLSLNRLFKIVNYNKFMFTIWQTGMIFFLTVFLYIKVDKYHIVPFIYVIFGYLCSYYLARSKIVNFIKTEYPESSEKYHKKTGLLSPKTSKILKTFLSVIILGILFYRFNKWWLMNVNLNTENVSVFEYIIWGGILITLLIGFTLLPTLIFSPSSYVKGKLFEKYSEEFRKQYNYTKEEWYGK
;
A
#
# COMPACT_ATOMS: atom_id res chain seq x y z
N MET A 1 -11.22 9.81 13.66
CA MET A 1 -12.43 8.94 13.57
C MET A 1 -13.27 9.03 14.83
N GLU A 2 -12.69 9.31 16.00
CA GLU A 2 -13.46 9.53 17.22
C GLU A 2 -14.54 10.61 17.06
N ASN A 3 -14.29 11.64 16.25
CA ASN A 3 -15.17 12.80 16.11
C ASN A 3 -16.24 12.73 15.00
N ILE A 4 -16.27 11.67 14.17
CA ILE A 4 -17.34 11.51 13.19
C ILE A 4 -18.50 10.84 13.92
N SER A 5 -19.66 11.52 14.00
CA SER A 5 -20.86 10.99 14.65
C SER A 5 -21.56 9.95 13.76
N PHE A 6 -22.41 9.13 14.36
CA PHE A 6 -23.21 8.16 13.60
C PHE A 6 -24.13 8.86 12.59
N GLU A 7 -24.76 9.97 12.97
CA GLU A 7 -25.63 10.76 12.08
C GLU A 7 -24.89 11.26 10.84
N GLN A 8 -23.65 11.74 10.99
CA GLN A 8 -22.81 12.16 9.87
C GLN A 8 -22.44 10.96 8.98
N ALA A 9 -22.17 9.79 9.58
CA ALA A 9 -21.84 8.58 8.84
C ALA A 9 -23.04 8.08 8.02
N VAL A 10 -24.25 8.04 8.59
CA VAL A 10 -25.49 7.62 7.90
C VAL A 10 -25.83 8.54 6.73
N LYS A 11 -25.64 9.86 6.88
CA LYS A 11 -25.86 10.82 5.77
C LYS A 11 -24.97 10.55 4.56
N LYS A 12 -23.79 9.96 4.76
CA LYS A 12 -22.77 9.77 3.71
C LYS A 12 -22.62 8.33 3.22
N ILE A 13 -23.06 7.35 4.02
CA ILE A 13 -23.09 5.94 3.63
C ILE A 13 -24.48 5.63 3.08
N SER A 14 -24.57 5.36 1.78
CA SER A 14 -25.86 5.10 1.15
C SER A 14 -26.41 3.72 1.54
N CYS A 15 -27.73 3.55 1.42
CA CYS A 15 -28.36 2.22 1.53
C CYS A 15 -27.75 1.22 0.52
N GLU A 16 -27.37 1.73 -0.65
CA GLU A 16 -26.70 0.94 -1.69
C GLU A 16 -25.29 0.49 -1.28
N ASP A 17 -24.51 1.32 -0.57
CA ASP A 17 -23.22 0.91 -0.01
C ASP A 17 -23.38 -0.29 0.95
N ILE A 18 -24.41 -0.26 1.79
CA ILE A 18 -24.71 -1.32 2.76
C ILE A 18 -25.20 -2.58 2.05
N ARG A 19 -26.13 -2.43 1.10
CA ARG A 19 -26.62 -3.55 0.29
C ARG A 19 -25.48 -4.20 -0.49
N ASN A 20 -24.60 -3.41 -1.10
CA ASN A 20 -23.43 -3.90 -1.82
C ASN A 20 -22.44 -4.60 -0.89
N MET A 21 -22.22 -4.10 0.33
CA MET A 21 -21.39 -4.77 1.34
C MET A 21 -21.97 -6.13 1.73
N VAL A 22 -23.28 -6.20 2.04
CA VAL A 22 -23.97 -7.44 2.42
C VAL A 22 -24.01 -8.44 1.26
N ASN A 23 -24.25 -7.99 0.03
CA ASN A 23 -24.24 -8.83 -1.16
C ASN A 23 -22.83 -9.34 -1.51
N SER A 24 -21.81 -8.47 -1.42
CA SER A 24 -20.41 -8.85 -1.66
C SER A 24 -19.91 -9.92 -0.69
N ARG A 25 -20.57 -10.08 0.45
CA ARG A 25 -20.30 -11.18 1.38
C ARG A 25 -20.60 -12.55 0.81
N LYS A 26 -21.68 -12.69 0.02
CA LYS A 26 -21.99 -13.96 -0.66
C LYS A 26 -20.82 -14.41 -1.54
N ASN A 27 -20.08 -13.46 -2.10
CA ASN A 27 -18.88 -13.68 -2.90
C ASN A 27 -17.55 -13.49 -2.13
N SER A 28 -17.58 -13.59 -0.79
CA SER A 28 -16.40 -13.35 0.07
C SER A 28 -15.22 -14.29 -0.22
N SER A 29 -15.48 -15.47 -0.80
CA SER A 29 -14.47 -16.40 -1.29
C SER A 29 -13.52 -15.75 -2.30
N SER A 30 -14.03 -14.90 -3.20
CA SER A 30 -13.20 -14.18 -4.19
C SER A 30 -12.15 -13.29 -3.53
N PHE A 31 -12.52 -12.57 -2.46
CA PHE A 31 -11.57 -11.72 -1.71
C PHE A 31 -10.53 -12.55 -0.98
N PHE A 32 -10.92 -13.70 -0.42
CA PHE A 32 -10.01 -14.64 0.22
C PHE A 32 -8.94 -15.16 -0.74
N TYR A 33 -9.34 -15.65 -1.93
CA TYR A 33 -8.39 -16.10 -2.95
C TYR A 33 -7.44 -14.98 -3.37
N LYS A 34 -7.94 -13.76 -3.61
CA LYS A 34 -7.11 -12.61 -3.97
C LYS A 34 -6.07 -12.27 -2.90
N ILE A 35 -6.43 -12.34 -1.61
CA ILE A 35 -5.48 -12.11 -0.51
C ILE A 35 -4.42 -13.20 -0.48
N ILE A 36 -4.80 -14.47 -0.62
CA ILE A 36 -3.84 -15.58 -0.63
C ILE A 36 -2.89 -15.47 -1.81
N THR A 37 -3.41 -15.24 -3.02
CA THR A 37 -2.58 -15.04 -4.21
C THR A 37 -1.63 -13.87 -4.02
N SER A 38 -2.09 -12.76 -3.43
CA SER A 38 -1.23 -11.59 -3.15
C SER A 38 -0.17 -11.88 -2.11
N PHE A 39 -0.49 -12.67 -1.08
CA PHE A 39 0.47 -13.14 -0.08
C PHE A 39 1.56 -13.97 -0.76
N ILE A 40 1.19 -14.99 -1.53
CA ILE A 40 2.14 -15.87 -2.24
C ILE A 40 3.03 -15.03 -3.17
N LEU A 41 2.45 -14.17 -3.99
CA LEU A 41 3.20 -13.29 -4.88
C LEU A 41 4.14 -12.36 -4.11
N SER A 42 3.71 -11.80 -2.99
CA SER A 42 4.56 -10.92 -2.18
C SER A 42 5.73 -11.67 -1.57
N VAL A 43 5.54 -12.90 -1.12
CA VAL A 43 6.63 -13.78 -0.66
C VAL A 43 7.60 -14.05 -1.81
N LEU A 44 7.10 -14.45 -2.98
CA LEU A 44 7.92 -14.72 -4.17
C LEU A 44 8.75 -13.50 -4.58
N VAL A 45 8.14 -12.31 -4.57
CA VAL A 45 8.82 -11.04 -4.88
C VAL A 45 9.95 -10.75 -3.89
N THR A 46 9.88 -11.25 -2.66
CA THR A 46 10.95 -11.05 -1.67
C THR A 46 12.11 -12.04 -1.79
N LEU A 47 11.94 -13.18 -2.49
CA LEU A 47 12.96 -14.23 -2.61
C LEU A 47 14.33 -13.77 -3.16
N PRO A 48 14.43 -12.85 -4.13
CA PRO A 48 15.73 -12.37 -4.61
C PRO A 48 16.63 -11.81 -3.50
N SER A 49 16.07 -11.39 -2.36
CA SER A 49 16.84 -10.93 -1.19
C SER A 49 17.63 -12.03 -0.48
N LEU A 50 17.27 -13.31 -0.70
CA LEU A 50 18.02 -14.46 -0.19
C LEU A 50 19.47 -14.49 -0.66
N ASN A 51 19.74 -14.00 -1.87
CA ASN A 51 21.09 -13.98 -2.44
C ASN A 51 22.06 -13.07 -1.68
N TYR A 52 21.54 -12.17 -0.84
CA TYR A 52 22.32 -11.16 -0.15
C TYR A 52 22.20 -11.32 1.37
N PHE A 53 20.97 -11.42 1.89
CA PHE A 53 20.71 -11.43 3.32
C PHE A 53 19.52 -12.33 3.63
N LEU A 54 19.77 -13.52 4.17
CA LEU A 54 18.72 -14.47 4.56
C LEU A 54 17.73 -13.92 5.60
N ILE A 55 18.16 -12.96 6.42
CA ILE A 55 17.34 -12.38 7.48
C ILE A 55 16.14 -11.56 6.95
N PHE A 56 16.29 -10.84 5.84
CA PHE A 56 15.22 -10.01 5.26
C PHE A 56 14.02 -10.81 4.71
N PRO A 57 14.21 -11.87 3.89
CA PRO A 57 13.09 -12.69 3.42
C PRO A 57 12.45 -13.49 4.55
N CYS A 58 13.21 -13.99 5.53
CA CYS A 58 12.64 -14.64 6.73
C CYS A 58 11.76 -13.66 7.52
N PHE A 59 12.24 -12.44 7.76
CA PHE A 59 11.49 -11.43 8.48
C PHE A 59 10.27 -10.95 7.68
N SER A 60 10.41 -10.78 6.37
CA SER A 60 9.30 -10.49 5.45
C SER A 60 8.22 -11.57 5.53
N PHE A 61 8.59 -12.85 5.49
CA PHE A 61 7.66 -13.97 5.59
C PHE A 61 6.91 -13.97 6.94
N LEU A 62 7.61 -13.71 8.05
CA LEU A 62 6.98 -13.57 9.36
C LEU A 62 5.97 -12.42 9.38
N CYS A 63 6.34 -11.23 8.91
CA CYS A 63 5.44 -10.08 8.83
C CYS A 63 4.21 -10.37 7.95
N LEU A 64 4.41 -10.93 6.76
CA LEU A 64 3.34 -11.29 5.84
C LEU A 64 2.41 -12.35 6.44
N SER A 65 2.97 -13.33 7.15
CA SER A 65 2.18 -14.38 7.83
C SER A 65 1.32 -13.80 8.96
N MET A 66 1.87 -12.88 9.76
CA MET A 66 1.09 -12.19 10.79
C MET A 66 -0.07 -11.38 10.18
N ILE A 67 0.16 -10.71 9.05
CA ILE A 67 -0.87 -9.97 8.32
C ILE A 67 -1.95 -10.93 7.80
N LEU A 68 -1.56 -12.07 7.23
CA LEU A 68 -2.48 -13.08 6.72
C LEU A 68 -3.33 -13.68 7.84
N ILE A 69 -2.72 -14.14 8.94
CA ILE A 69 -3.42 -14.72 10.09
C ILE A 69 -4.46 -13.72 10.63
N LYS A 70 -4.06 -12.45 10.78
CA LYS A 70 -4.96 -11.39 11.24
C LYS A 70 -6.13 -11.17 10.28
N TYR A 71 -5.94 -11.31 8.97
CA TYR A 71 -7.05 -11.23 8.01
C TYR A 71 -7.98 -12.44 8.13
N LEU A 72 -7.41 -13.63 8.28
CA LEU A 72 -8.16 -14.89 8.38
C LEU A 72 -9.02 -14.95 9.64
N SER A 73 -8.55 -14.38 10.74
CA SER A 73 -9.28 -14.31 12.02
C SER A 73 -10.46 -13.32 12.02
N LEU A 74 -10.61 -12.47 10.99
CA LEU A 74 -11.73 -11.53 10.92
C LEU A 74 -13.05 -12.21 10.56
N ASN A 75 -14.14 -11.67 11.11
CA ASN A 75 -15.49 -12.00 10.68
C ASN A 75 -15.70 -11.64 9.20
N ARG A 76 -16.65 -12.30 8.52
CA ARG A 76 -16.89 -12.13 7.06
C ARG A 76 -17.11 -10.68 6.66
N LEU A 77 -17.87 -9.91 7.45
CA LEU A 77 -18.08 -8.48 7.20
C LEU A 77 -16.76 -7.69 7.25
N PHE A 78 -15.97 -7.89 8.31
CA PHE A 78 -14.71 -7.16 8.48
C PHE A 78 -13.62 -7.58 7.48
N LYS A 79 -13.70 -8.79 6.90
CA LYS A 79 -12.84 -9.19 5.78
C LYS A 79 -13.07 -8.33 4.54
N ILE A 80 -14.33 -8.13 4.15
CA ILE A 80 -14.70 -7.30 2.99
C ILE A 80 -14.29 -5.85 3.23
N VAL A 81 -14.65 -5.34 4.40
CA VAL A 81 -14.46 -3.96 4.77
C VAL A 81 -12.98 -3.58 4.87
N ASN A 82 -12.13 -4.48 5.39
CA ASN A 82 -10.69 -4.24 5.50
C ASN A 82 -9.89 -4.75 4.30
N TYR A 83 -10.50 -5.34 3.28
CA TYR A 83 -9.79 -5.96 2.16
C TYR A 83 -8.72 -5.05 1.54
N ASN A 84 -9.08 -3.82 1.19
CA ASN A 84 -8.16 -2.85 0.58
C ASN A 84 -6.99 -2.50 1.52
N LYS A 85 -7.23 -2.44 2.83
CA LYS A 85 -6.18 -2.21 3.82
C LYS A 85 -5.19 -3.37 3.85
N PHE A 86 -5.68 -4.61 3.88
CA PHE A 86 -4.80 -5.79 3.90
C PHE A 86 -4.04 -5.96 2.58
N MET A 87 -4.69 -5.75 1.43
CA MET A 87 -4.01 -5.74 0.12
C MET A 87 -2.89 -4.71 0.09
N PHE A 88 -3.18 -3.48 0.52
CA PHE A 88 -2.16 -2.43 0.63
C PHE A 88 -0.98 -2.90 1.50
N THR A 89 -1.23 -3.39 2.72
CA THR A 89 -0.16 -3.79 3.64
C THR A 89 0.68 -4.94 3.07
N ILE A 90 0.05 -5.95 2.47
CA ILE A 90 0.76 -7.11 1.88
C ILE A 90 1.73 -6.64 0.77
N TRP A 91 1.23 -5.87 -0.19
CA TRP A 91 2.06 -5.37 -1.29
C TRP A 91 3.11 -4.37 -0.82
N GLN A 92 2.78 -3.53 0.16
CA GLN A 92 3.74 -2.60 0.79
C GLN A 92 4.89 -3.35 1.44
N THR A 93 4.59 -4.39 2.23
CA THR A 93 5.61 -5.22 2.88
C THR A 93 6.46 -5.93 1.83
N GLY A 94 5.85 -6.59 0.85
CA GLY A 94 6.60 -7.28 -0.21
C GLY A 94 7.56 -6.36 -0.97
N MET A 95 7.09 -5.16 -1.35
CA MET A 95 7.91 -4.18 -2.10
C MET A 95 9.06 -3.61 -1.28
N ILE A 96 8.81 -3.21 -0.02
CA ILE A 96 9.88 -2.67 0.85
C ILE A 96 11.01 -3.70 1.01
N PHE A 97 10.66 -4.97 1.27
CA PHE A 97 11.65 -6.01 1.47
C PHE A 97 12.35 -6.44 0.18
N PHE A 98 11.65 -6.54 -0.95
CA PHE A 98 12.28 -6.80 -2.25
C PHE A 98 13.34 -5.74 -2.59
N LEU A 99 13.03 -4.47 -2.33
CA LEU A 99 13.89 -3.37 -2.72
C LEU A 99 15.19 -3.27 -1.90
N THR A 100 15.28 -4.00 -0.78
CA THR A 100 16.54 -4.15 -0.03
C THR A 100 17.65 -4.79 -0.86
N VAL A 101 17.31 -5.59 -1.88
CA VAL A 101 18.27 -6.20 -2.82
C VAL A 101 19.10 -5.16 -3.55
N PHE A 102 18.47 -4.06 -4.00
CA PHE A 102 19.15 -3.01 -4.76
C PHE A 102 20.01 -2.11 -3.89
N LEU A 103 19.88 -2.22 -2.57
CA LEU A 103 20.71 -1.50 -1.60
C LEU A 103 21.92 -2.33 -1.16
N TYR A 104 22.12 -3.52 -1.74
CA TYR A 104 23.36 -4.26 -1.55
C TYR A 104 24.51 -3.55 -2.26
N ILE A 105 25.35 -2.88 -1.47
CA ILE A 105 26.60 -2.30 -1.94
C ILE A 105 27.69 -3.33 -1.64
N LYS A 106 28.43 -3.75 -2.69
CA LYS A 106 29.55 -4.71 -2.63
C LYS A 106 30.70 -4.30 -1.69
N VAL A 107 30.63 -3.09 -1.12
CA VAL A 107 31.57 -2.55 -0.13
C VAL A 107 31.06 -2.93 1.26
N ASP A 108 31.55 -4.07 1.73
CA ASP A 108 31.19 -4.91 2.89
C ASP A 108 31.13 -4.26 4.30
N LYS A 109 30.67 -3.01 4.48
CA LYS A 109 30.67 -2.37 5.82
C LYS A 109 29.37 -1.72 6.28
N TYR A 110 28.33 -1.62 5.46
CA TYR A 110 27.15 -0.83 5.81
C TYR A 110 25.84 -1.62 5.72
N HIS A 111 25.73 -2.70 6.51
CA HIS A 111 24.49 -3.46 6.72
C HIS A 111 23.33 -2.62 7.32
N ILE A 112 23.65 -1.41 7.78
CA ILE A 112 22.70 -0.46 8.36
C ILE A 112 21.81 0.19 7.27
N VAL A 113 22.32 0.38 6.06
CA VAL A 113 21.60 1.13 5.00
C VAL A 113 20.27 0.46 4.59
N PRO A 114 20.22 -0.86 4.31
CA PRO A 114 18.94 -1.53 4.01
C PRO A 114 17.97 -1.49 5.20
N PHE A 115 18.46 -1.56 6.44
CA PHE A 115 17.62 -1.47 7.63
C PHE A 115 16.99 -0.08 7.79
N ILE A 116 17.79 0.98 7.64
CA ILE A 116 17.29 2.37 7.62
C ILE A 116 16.25 2.54 6.52
N TYR A 117 16.49 1.96 5.34
CA TYR A 117 15.56 2.02 4.23
C TYR A 117 14.21 1.37 4.56
N VAL A 118 14.19 0.19 5.18
CA VAL A 118 12.94 -0.47 5.59
C VAL A 118 12.13 0.45 6.52
N ILE A 119 12.77 1.05 7.52
CA ILE A 119 12.14 1.99 8.45
C ILE A 119 11.59 3.21 7.69
N PHE A 120 12.43 3.82 6.86
CA PHE A 120 12.07 5.01 6.09
C PHE A 120 10.91 4.74 5.12
N GLY A 121 10.93 3.59 4.43
CA GLY A 121 9.88 3.15 3.53
C GLY A 121 8.53 3.02 4.23
N TYR A 122 8.49 2.42 5.43
CA TYR A 122 7.26 2.35 6.21
C TYR A 122 6.78 3.73 6.70
N LEU A 123 7.69 4.59 7.15
CA LEU A 123 7.36 5.95 7.60
C LEU A 123 6.76 6.79 6.46
N CYS A 124 7.37 6.77 5.28
CA CYS A 124 6.87 7.47 4.10
C CYS A 124 5.49 6.96 3.68
N SER A 125 5.30 5.65 3.60
CA SER A 125 4.02 5.05 3.24
C SER A 125 2.93 5.34 4.26
N TYR A 126 3.25 5.31 5.56
CA TYR A 126 2.34 5.72 6.62
C TYR A 126 1.94 7.19 6.47
N TYR A 127 2.90 8.09 6.26
CA TYR A 127 2.62 9.51 6.11
C TYR A 127 1.72 9.80 4.92
N LEU A 128 1.96 9.15 3.78
CA LEU A 128 1.14 9.30 2.58
C LEU A 128 -0.27 8.75 2.76
N ALA A 129 -0.41 7.54 3.32
CA ALA A 129 -1.72 6.97 3.62
C ALA A 129 -2.50 7.89 4.58
N ARG A 130 -1.83 8.39 5.63
CA ARG A 130 -2.42 9.33 6.58
C ARG A 130 -2.84 10.64 5.90
N SER A 131 -2.02 11.20 5.03
CA SER A 131 -2.36 12.42 4.29
C SER A 131 -3.60 12.23 3.42
N LYS A 132 -3.68 11.11 2.67
CA LYS A 132 -4.85 10.76 1.86
C LYS A 132 -6.11 10.61 2.70
N ILE A 133 -6.03 9.95 3.85
CA ILE A 133 -7.16 9.80 4.78
C ILE A 133 -7.63 11.17 5.30
N VAL A 134 -6.70 12.01 5.75
CA VAL A 134 -7.04 13.33 6.30
C VAL A 134 -7.67 14.23 5.23
N ASN A 135 -7.12 14.24 4.02
CA ASN A 135 -7.70 14.99 2.91
C ASN A 135 -9.11 14.51 2.58
N PHE A 136 -9.33 13.19 2.56
CA PHE A 136 -10.67 12.62 2.34
C PHE A 136 -11.66 13.00 3.45
N ILE A 137 -11.23 12.96 4.72
CA ILE A 137 -12.10 13.36 5.84
C ILE A 137 -12.44 14.86 5.74
N LYS A 138 -11.48 15.72 5.38
CA LYS A 138 -11.72 17.15 5.17
C LYS A 138 -12.74 17.42 4.08
N THR A 139 -12.67 16.68 2.97
CA THR A 139 -13.59 16.88 1.84
C THR A 139 -14.97 16.30 2.11
N GLU A 140 -15.05 15.11 2.72
CA GLU A 140 -16.31 14.37 2.82
C GLU A 140 -17.06 14.62 4.14
N TYR A 141 -16.34 15.01 5.20
CA TYR A 141 -16.88 15.24 6.55
C TYR A 141 -16.37 16.58 7.14
N PRO A 142 -16.71 17.73 6.51
CA PRO A 142 -16.16 19.04 6.85
C PRO A 142 -16.48 19.48 8.28
N GLU A 143 -17.66 19.16 8.81
CA GLU A 143 -18.04 19.46 10.21
C GLU A 143 -17.14 18.74 11.23
N SER A 144 -16.66 17.54 10.90
CA SER A 144 -15.72 16.80 11.76
C SER A 144 -14.26 17.29 11.62
N SER A 145 -14.01 18.23 10.70
CA SER A 145 -12.68 18.61 10.23
C SER A 145 -11.99 19.71 11.03
N GLU A 146 -12.68 20.43 11.92
CA GLU A 146 -12.11 21.54 12.72
C GLU A 146 -10.82 21.16 13.47
N LYS A 147 -10.74 19.94 14.01
CA LYS A 147 -9.52 19.45 14.69
C LYS A 147 -8.43 19.00 13.70
N TYR A 148 -8.81 18.66 12.46
CA TYR A 148 -7.90 18.28 11.36
C TYR A 148 -7.35 19.50 10.59
N HIS A 149 -7.90 20.70 10.82
CA HIS A 149 -7.40 21.96 10.26
C HIS A 149 -6.03 22.35 10.83
N LYS A 150 -5.66 21.95 12.06
CA LYS A 150 -4.54 22.57 12.77
C LYS A 150 -3.12 22.07 12.45
N LYS A 151 -2.89 20.98 11.69
CA LYS A 151 -1.49 20.54 11.41
C LYS A 151 -1.26 19.50 10.30
N THR A 152 -1.81 19.67 9.11
CA THR A 152 -1.39 18.86 7.93
C THR A 152 -1.26 19.70 6.66
N GLY A 153 -0.36 20.67 6.68
CA GLY A 153 0.15 21.28 5.46
C GLY A 153 1.32 20.45 4.93
N LEU A 154 1.18 19.85 3.75
CA LEU A 154 2.23 19.80 2.70
C LEU A 154 1.94 18.80 1.57
N LEU A 155 1.16 17.73 1.78
CA LEU A 155 0.97 16.70 0.74
C LEU A 155 -0.47 16.63 0.24
N SER A 156 -0.73 17.50 -0.73
CA SER A 156 -1.98 17.66 -1.48
C SER A 156 -2.29 16.42 -2.37
N PRO A 157 -3.48 16.35 -3.03
CA PRO A 157 -3.78 15.36 -4.08
C PRO A 157 -2.70 15.23 -5.18
N LYS A 158 -1.77 16.19 -5.28
CA LYS A 158 -0.60 16.15 -6.16
C LYS A 158 0.25 14.87 -5.99
N THR A 159 0.32 14.28 -4.80
CA THR A 159 1.10 13.04 -4.57
C THR A 159 0.62 11.86 -5.39
N SER A 160 -0.69 11.67 -5.53
CA SER A 160 -1.23 10.61 -6.38
C SER A 160 -1.00 10.88 -7.86
N LYS A 161 -0.94 12.16 -8.26
CA LYS A 161 -0.62 12.54 -9.65
C LYS A 161 0.84 12.24 -9.95
N ILE A 162 1.76 12.64 -9.06
CA ILE A 162 3.20 12.36 -9.16
C ILE A 162 3.45 10.86 -9.26
N LEU A 163 2.80 10.03 -8.44
CA LEU A 163 3.00 8.59 -8.49
C LEU A 163 2.50 7.95 -9.80
N LYS A 164 1.36 8.42 -10.32
CA LYS A 164 0.82 7.97 -11.62
C LYS A 164 1.74 8.39 -12.77
N THR A 165 2.25 9.63 -12.73
CA THR A 165 3.23 10.12 -13.71
C THR A 165 4.53 9.33 -13.63
N PHE A 166 5.04 9.05 -12.43
CA PHE A 166 6.22 8.22 -12.22
C PHE A 166 6.04 6.81 -12.80
N LEU A 167 4.89 6.17 -12.56
CA LEU A 167 4.56 4.88 -13.17
C LEU A 167 4.54 4.96 -14.71
N SER A 168 3.96 6.02 -15.28
CA SER A 168 3.93 6.24 -16.73
C SER A 168 5.34 6.41 -17.31
N VAL A 169 6.23 7.13 -16.63
CA VAL A 169 7.63 7.31 -17.05
C VAL A 169 8.39 5.99 -17.03
N ILE A 170 8.20 5.16 -16.00
CA ILE A 170 8.81 3.82 -15.95
C ILE A 170 8.33 2.96 -17.11
N ILE A 171 7.01 2.91 -17.35
CA ILE A 171 6.45 2.10 -18.44
C ILE A 171 6.98 2.58 -19.79
N LEU A 172 7.00 3.89 -20.02
CA LEU A 172 7.59 4.47 -21.23
C LEU A 172 9.08 4.15 -21.35
N GLY A 173 9.84 4.21 -20.25
CA GLY A 173 11.26 3.85 -20.22
C GLY A 173 11.50 2.37 -20.53
N ILE A 174 10.70 1.45 -19.97
CA ILE A 174 10.78 0.02 -20.24
C ILE A 174 10.43 -0.27 -21.71
N LEU A 175 9.36 0.35 -22.22
CA LEU A 175 8.96 0.21 -23.61
C LEU A 175 10.04 0.78 -24.53
N PHE A 176 10.56 1.97 -24.25
CA PHE A 176 11.65 2.60 -24.99
C PHE A 176 12.91 1.73 -24.98
N TYR A 177 13.30 1.17 -23.83
CA TYR A 177 14.41 0.21 -23.74
C TYR A 177 14.17 -1.03 -24.59
N ARG A 178 12.95 -1.61 -24.53
CA ARG A 178 12.60 -2.82 -25.28
C ARG A 178 12.59 -2.59 -26.79
N PHE A 179 12.16 -1.41 -27.26
CA PHE A 179 12.19 -1.04 -28.67
C PHE A 179 13.59 -0.62 -29.16
N ASN A 180 14.41 -0.01 -28.30
CA ASN A 180 15.77 0.44 -28.64
C ASN A 180 16.87 -0.59 -28.32
N LYS A 181 16.50 -1.80 -27.86
CA LYS A 181 17.45 -2.88 -27.55
C LYS A 181 18.38 -3.21 -28.74
N TRP A 182 17.91 -3.01 -29.97
CA TRP A 182 18.71 -3.19 -31.19
C TRP A 182 19.84 -2.16 -31.36
N TRP A 183 19.68 -0.93 -30.86
CA TRP A 183 20.70 0.13 -30.96
C TRP A 183 21.80 0.00 -29.89
N LEU A 184 21.44 -0.50 -28.70
CA LEU A 184 22.38 -0.71 -27.58
C LEU A 184 23.26 -1.95 -27.72
N MET A 185 22.91 -2.92 -28.57
CA MET A 185 23.71 -4.15 -28.80
C MET A 185 25.06 -3.90 -29.49
N ASN A 186 25.29 -2.69 -30.00
CA ASN A 186 26.54 -2.29 -30.66
C ASN A 186 27.41 -1.34 -29.82
N VAL A 187 27.02 -1.04 -28.57
CA VAL A 187 27.79 -0.13 -27.72
C VAL A 187 28.69 -0.94 -26.78
N ASN A 188 29.96 -1.08 -27.14
CA ASN A 188 30.99 -1.63 -26.25
C ASN A 188 31.31 -0.61 -25.15
N LEU A 189 30.66 -0.76 -24.00
CA LEU A 189 30.95 0.03 -22.81
C LEU A 189 32.07 -0.66 -22.02
N ASN A 190 33.32 -0.40 -22.38
CA ASN A 190 34.47 -0.71 -21.52
C ASN A 190 34.34 0.13 -20.23
N THR A 191 33.90 -0.52 -19.16
CA THR A 191 33.55 0.09 -17.87
C THR A 191 34.63 -0.22 -16.84
N GLU A 192 35.87 0.15 -17.13
CA GLU A 192 36.98 -0.01 -16.17
C GLU A 192 37.24 1.22 -15.31
N ASN A 193 36.72 2.40 -15.68
CA ASN A 193 36.85 3.62 -14.87
C ASN A 193 35.53 4.38 -14.78
N VAL A 194 34.59 3.83 -13.99
CA VAL A 194 33.34 4.51 -13.67
C VAL A 194 33.67 5.72 -12.80
N SER A 195 33.43 6.93 -13.31
CA SER A 195 33.76 8.16 -12.59
C SER A 195 32.86 8.32 -11.36
N VAL A 196 33.35 8.98 -10.30
CA VAL A 196 32.54 9.32 -9.10
C VAL A 196 31.24 10.05 -9.48
N PHE A 197 31.25 10.79 -10.58
CA PHE A 197 30.09 11.47 -11.14
C PHE A 197 29.02 10.51 -11.66
N GLU A 198 29.41 9.41 -12.31
CA GLU A 198 28.48 8.35 -12.75
C GLU A 198 27.84 7.64 -11.55
N TYR A 199 28.59 7.41 -10.47
CA TYR A 199 28.02 6.86 -9.22
C TYR A 199 26.98 7.79 -8.59
N ILE A 200 27.20 9.10 -8.61
CA ILE A 200 26.25 10.09 -8.07
C ILE A 200 24.97 10.12 -8.93
N ILE A 201 25.11 10.10 -10.26
CA ILE A 201 23.97 10.11 -11.19
C ILE A 201 23.18 8.80 -11.08
N TRP A 202 23.83 7.64 -11.22
CA TRP A 202 23.17 6.34 -11.15
C TRP A 202 22.61 6.05 -9.75
N GLY A 203 23.33 6.44 -8.70
CA GLY A 203 22.87 6.32 -7.31
C GLY A 203 21.63 7.17 -7.04
N GLY A 204 21.61 8.44 -7.49
CA GLY A 204 20.45 9.32 -7.37
C GLY A 204 19.22 8.80 -8.11
N ILE A 205 19.41 8.30 -9.34
CA ILE A 205 18.34 7.68 -10.14
C ILE A 205 17.80 6.42 -9.43
N LEU A 206 18.69 5.56 -8.94
CA LEU A 206 18.31 4.33 -8.25
C LEU A 206 17.53 4.61 -6.97
N ILE A 207 17.97 5.58 -6.15
CA ILE A 207 17.26 5.99 -4.93
C ILE A 207 15.88 6.57 -5.26
N THR A 208 15.78 7.39 -6.31
CA THR A 208 14.49 7.94 -6.76
C THR A 208 13.54 6.83 -7.21
N LEU A 209 14.06 5.83 -7.94
CA LEU A 209 13.29 4.65 -8.33
C LEU A 209 12.84 3.85 -7.12
N LEU A 210 13.74 3.58 -6.17
CA LEU A 210 13.47 2.87 -4.91
C LEU A 210 12.34 3.54 -4.11
N ILE A 211 12.38 4.86 -3.97
CA ILE A 211 11.33 5.62 -3.30
C ILE A 211 10.02 5.53 -4.10
N GLY A 212 10.05 5.71 -5.42
CA GLY A 212 8.84 5.62 -6.22
C GLY A 212 8.16 4.24 -6.16
N PHE A 213 8.94 3.15 -6.24
CA PHE A 213 8.42 1.78 -6.17
C PHE A 213 7.84 1.43 -4.80
N THR A 214 8.49 1.82 -3.70
CA THR A 214 7.93 1.62 -2.34
C THR A 214 6.60 2.30 -2.15
N LEU A 215 6.34 3.39 -2.88
CA LEU A 215 5.11 4.13 -2.74
C LEU A 215 4.00 3.61 -3.64
N LEU A 216 4.28 2.82 -4.68
CA LEU A 216 3.28 2.30 -5.62
C LEU A 216 2.09 1.60 -4.94
N PRO A 217 2.27 0.76 -3.90
CA PRO A 217 1.15 0.14 -3.22
C PRO A 217 0.14 1.14 -2.64
N THR A 218 0.56 2.38 -2.34
CA THR A 218 -0.34 3.44 -1.90
C THR A 218 -1.38 3.85 -2.96
N LEU A 219 -1.21 3.48 -4.22
CA LEU A 219 -2.22 3.66 -5.28
C LEU A 219 -3.39 2.70 -5.13
N ILE A 220 -3.15 1.49 -4.62
CA ILE A 220 -4.18 0.49 -4.31
C ILE A 220 -4.97 0.92 -3.07
N PHE A 221 -4.35 1.71 -2.18
CA PHE A 221 -4.98 2.20 -0.97
C PHE A 221 -6.08 3.24 -1.27
N SER A 222 -7.33 2.83 -1.07
CA SER A 222 -8.51 3.70 -1.16
C SER A 222 -8.82 4.33 0.21
N PRO A 223 -8.68 5.66 0.37
CA PRO A 223 -9.01 6.34 1.62
C PRO A 223 -10.51 6.28 1.92
N SER A 224 -11.37 6.29 0.91
CA SER A 224 -12.83 6.20 1.09
C SER A 224 -13.24 4.84 1.65
N SER A 225 -12.71 3.75 1.09
CA SER A 225 -12.96 2.39 1.58
C SER A 225 -12.42 2.21 2.99
N TYR A 226 -11.24 2.75 3.29
CA TYR A 226 -10.67 2.70 4.63
C TYR A 226 -11.54 3.44 5.66
N VAL A 227 -11.97 4.67 5.32
CA VAL A 227 -12.77 5.50 6.24
C VAL A 227 -14.15 4.92 6.44
N LYS A 228 -14.87 4.60 5.36
CA LYS A 228 -16.18 3.92 5.45
C LYS A 228 -16.05 2.62 6.24
N GLY A 229 -14.99 1.87 6.00
CA GLY A 229 -14.78 0.61 6.68
C GLY A 229 -14.57 0.72 8.18
N LYS A 230 -13.81 1.71 8.60
CA LYS A 230 -13.66 2.04 10.02
C LYS A 230 -14.94 2.55 10.67
N LEU A 231 -15.78 3.27 9.93
CA LEU A 231 -17.09 3.69 10.41
C LEU A 231 -18.04 2.49 10.56
N PHE A 232 -18.01 1.53 9.62
CA PHE A 232 -18.75 0.26 9.76
C PHE A 232 -18.28 -0.57 10.95
N GLU A 233 -16.97 -0.61 11.23
CA GLU A 233 -16.46 -1.25 12.45
C GLU A 233 -16.94 -0.54 13.72
N LYS A 234 -16.88 0.79 13.73
CA LYS A 234 -17.22 1.61 14.91
C LYS A 234 -18.72 1.56 15.23
N TYR A 235 -19.58 1.63 14.21
CA TYR A 235 -21.03 1.75 14.34
C TYR A 235 -21.79 0.52 13.80
N SER A 236 -21.17 -0.66 13.90
CA SER A 236 -21.67 -1.89 13.28
C SER A 236 -23.10 -2.23 13.70
N GLU A 237 -23.42 -2.11 15.00
CA GLU A 237 -24.75 -2.45 15.51
C GLU A 237 -25.79 -1.39 15.16
N GLU A 238 -25.40 -0.11 15.16
CA GLU A 238 -26.26 1.01 14.80
C GLU A 238 -26.64 0.94 13.33
N PHE A 239 -25.68 0.66 12.44
CA PHE A 239 -25.97 0.39 11.02
C PHE A 239 -26.84 -0.86 10.85
N ARG A 240 -26.56 -1.94 11.57
CA ARG A 240 -27.39 -3.15 11.47
C ARG A 240 -28.85 -2.88 11.84
N LYS A 241 -29.09 -2.17 12.95
CA LYS A 241 -30.44 -1.81 13.42
C LYS A 241 -31.14 -0.83 12.49
N GLN A 242 -30.44 0.22 12.06
CA GLN A 242 -31.00 1.26 11.18
C GLN A 242 -31.54 0.70 9.86
N TYR A 243 -30.89 -0.34 9.33
CA TYR A 243 -31.26 -0.97 8.05
C TYR A 243 -31.97 -2.32 8.23
N ASN A 244 -32.41 -2.64 9.46
CA ASN A 244 -33.20 -3.84 9.79
C ASN A 244 -32.59 -5.18 9.37
N TYR A 245 -31.26 -5.32 9.45
CA TYR A 245 -30.59 -6.60 9.19
C TYR A 245 -30.53 -7.49 10.45
N THR A 246 -30.70 -8.80 10.27
CA THR A 246 -30.47 -9.76 11.35
C THR A 246 -28.97 -9.89 11.68
N LYS A 247 -28.64 -10.44 12.85
CA LYS A 247 -27.23 -10.70 13.20
C LYS A 247 -26.57 -11.68 12.23
N GLU A 248 -27.32 -12.65 11.74
CA GLU A 248 -26.84 -13.64 10.76
C GLU A 248 -26.58 -12.96 9.41
N GLU A 249 -27.51 -12.13 8.94
CA GLU A 249 -27.35 -11.33 7.72
C GLU A 249 -26.22 -10.31 7.80
N TRP A 250 -25.89 -9.81 8.99
CA TRP A 250 -24.86 -8.78 9.20
C TRP A 250 -23.47 -9.33 9.50
N TYR A 251 -23.34 -10.33 10.37
CA TYR A 251 -22.05 -10.96 10.73
C TYR A 251 -21.76 -12.29 10.01
N GLY A 252 -22.79 -13.05 9.64
CA GLY A 252 -22.65 -14.30 8.88
C GLY A 252 -22.28 -15.46 9.78
N LYS A 253 -22.74 -15.38 11.02
CA LYS A 253 -22.83 -16.44 12.00
C LYS A 253 -24.23 -17.03 11.96
#